data_AF-A0A0V0YV40-F1
#
_entry.id   AF-A0A0V0YV40-F1
#
_cell.length_a   1.000
_cell.length_b   1.000
_cell.length_c   1.000
_cell.angle_alpha   90.00
_cell.angle_beta   90.00
_cell.angle_gamma   90.00
#
_symmetry.space_group_name_H-M   'P 1'
#
loop_
_entity.id
_entity.type
_entity.pdbx_description
1 polymer ?
#
loop_
_entity_poly.entity_id
_entity_poly.type
_entity_poly.pdbx_seq_one_letter_code
_entity_poly.pdbx_strand_id
1 'polypeptide(L)'
;MDRFLKPERLDVDPSSPTSSEQWKHWLATFENFLTALPQENLDKKSLLVNFVSPRIYSSIAGSCTYEDVIQSLKSIFEKPVNEIYARHLLATRKQLQGESLDEFLRALNALAVACDCKA
;
A
#
# COMPACT_ATOMS: atom_id res chain seq x y z
N MET A 1 9.20 30.84 -4.23
CA MET A 1 9.36 30.83 -2.76
C MET A 1 8.63 29.61 -2.26
N ASP A 2 9.40 28.70 -1.68
CA ASP A 2 9.16 27.28 -1.47
C ASP A 2 7.85 26.98 -0.75
N ARG A 3 6.81 26.68 -1.55
CA ARG A 3 5.60 26.04 -1.06
C ARG A 3 5.94 24.56 -0.97
N PHE A 4 6.55 24.14 0.14
CA PHE A 4 6.70 22.72 0.46
C PHE A 4 5.36 22.04 0.17
N LEU A 5 5.36 21.05 -0.73
CA LEU A 5 4.16 20.31 -1.11
C LEU A 5 3.66 19.58 0.14
N LYS A 6 2.75 20.24 0.87
CA LYS A 6 2.17 19.71 2.08
C LYS A 6 1.41 18.43 1.71
N PRO A 7 1.76 17.28 2.29
CA PRO A 7 1.04 16.04 2.03
C PRO A 7 -0.44 16.23 2.38
N GLU A 8 -1.32 15.68 1.56
CA GLU A 8 -2.72 15.57 1.94
C GLU A 8 -2.87 14.62 3.14
N ARG A 9 -3.97 14.72 3.88
CA ARG A 9 -4.22 13.81 4.99
C ARG A 9 -4.49 12.42 4.44
N LEU A 10 -3.79 11.41 4.95
CA LEU A 10 -4.09 10.01 4.66
C LEU A 10 -5.47 9.66 5.20
N ASP A 11 -6.43 9.48 4.30
CA ASP A 11 -7.81 9.11 4.61
C ASP A 11 -8.31 8.04 3.65
N VAL A 12 -7.53 6.97 3.55
CA VAL A 12 -7.78 5.86 2.63
C VAL A 12 -8.47 4.74 3.39
N ASP A 13 -9.54 4.19 2.82
CA ASP A 13 -10.20 3.00 3.34
C ASP A 13 -9.35 1.74 3.02
N PRO A 14 -8.90 0.96 4.01
CA PRO A 14 -8.13 -0.28 3.78
C PRO A 14 -8.89 -1.38 3.01
N SER A 15 -10.20 -1.24 2.85
CA SER A 15 -11.02 -2.15 2.04
C SER A 15 -11.07 -1.76 0.56
N SER A 16 -10.66 -0.53 0.20
CA SER A 16 -10.67 -0.06 -1.18
C SER A 16 -9.66 -0.81 -2.06
N PRO A 17 -9.99 -1.14 -3.32
CA PRO A 17 -9.07 -1.80 -4.24
C PRO A 17 -7.83 -0.95 -4.57
N THR A 18 -7.93 0.38 -4.48
CA THR A 18 -6.83 1.32 -4.74
C THR A 18 -6.05 1.69 -3.47
N SER A 19 -6.38 1.06 -2.33
CA SER A 19 -5.84 1.45 -1.02
C SER A 19 -4.31 1.32 -0.94
N SER A 20 -3.75 0.24 -1.50
CA SER A 20 -2.31 0.02 -1.54
C SER A 20 -1.58 1.07 -2.39
N GLU A 21 -2.12 1.42 -3.56
CA GLU A 21 -1.52 2.41 -4.46
C GLU A 21 -1.57 3.82 -3.86
N GLN A 22 -2.71 4.19 -3.26
CA GLN A 22 -2.87 5.48 -2.59
C GLN A 22 -1.95 5.60 -1.36
N TRP A 23 -1.81 4.53 -0.58
CA TRP A 23 -0.86 4.46 0.52
C TRP A 23 0.59 4.68 0.04
N LYS A 24 1.02 3.95 -1.01
CA LYS A 24 2.37 4.08 -1.58
C LYS A 24 2.65 5.49 -2.09
N HIS A 25 1.69 6.08 -2.81
CA HIS A 25 1.80 7.44 -3.30
C HIS A 25 1.89 8.46 -2.15
N TRP A 26 1.05 8.29 -1.13
CA TRP A 26 1.06 9.15 0.05
C TRP A 26 2.39 9.05 0.80
N LEU A 27 2.90 7.84 1.03
CA LEU A 27 4.18 7.60 1.70
C LEU A 27 5.32 8.29 0.96
N ALA A 28 5.40 8.13 -0.36
CA ALA A 28 6.42 8.80 -1.18
C ALA A 28 6.31 10.34 -1.10
N THR A 29 5.08 10.87 -1.08
CA THR A 29 4.85 12.32 -0.92
C THR A 29 5.27 12.81 0.47
N PHE A 30 4.99 12.03 1.51
CA PHE A 30 5.38 12.33 2.88
C PHE A 30 6.89 12.29 3.07
N GLU A 31 7.59 11.31 2.48
CA GLU A 31 9.05 11.24 2.49
C GLU A 31 9.70 12.41 1.75
N ASN A 32 9.18 12.79 0.58
CA ASN A 32 9.62 13.98 -0.15
C ASN A 32 9.40 15.27 0.66
N PHE A 33 8.31 15.33 1.43
CA PHE A 33 8.06 16.44 2.33
C PHE A 33 9.07 16.45 3.49
N LEU A 34 9.37 15.29 4.09
CA LEU A 34 10.37 15.17 5.14
C LEU A 34 11.76 15.58 4.67
N THR A 35 12.18 15.21 3.46
CA THR A 35 13.51 15.58 2.92
C THR A 35 13.64 17.07 2.64
N ALA A 36 12.53 17.74 2.32
CA ALA A 36 12.51 19.17 2.09
C ALA A 36 12.53 20.00 3.40
N LEU A 37 12.19 19.38 4.55
CA LEU A 37 12.23 20.07 5.85
C LEU A 37 13.64 20.09 6.47
N PRO A 38 13.99 21.15 7.23
CA PRO A 38 15.23 21.19 8.01
C PRO A 38 15.26 20.03 9.02
N GLN A 39 16.27 19.17 8.96
CA GLN A 39 16.32 17.93 9.76
C GLN A 39 16.63 18.15 11.26
N GLU A 40 16.88 19.38 11.71
CA GLU A 40 17.18 19.66 13.11
C GLU A 40 15.95 19.39 14.00
N ASN A 41 16.04 18.37 14.85
CA ASN A 41 15.05 18.00 15.88
C ASN A 41 13.63 17.70 15.36
N LEU A 42 13.53 17.19 14.13
CA LEU A 42 12.24 16.91 13.51
C LEU A 42 11.64 15.61 14.06
N ASP A 43 10.54 15.71 14.81
CA ASP A 43 9.78 14.53 15.25
C ASP A 43 8.90 14.00 14.10
N LYS A 44 9.47 13.08 13.32
CA LYS A 44 8.81 12.42 12.18
C LYS A 44 7.50 11.74 12.58
N LYS A 45 7.41 11.18 13.79
CA LYS A 45 6.22 10.50 14.27
C LYS A 45 5.09 11.49 14.52
N SER A 46 5.36 12.56 15.26
CA SER A 46 4.36 13.60 15.52
C SER A 46 3.87 14.26 14.23
N LEU A 47 4.77 14.47 13.27
CA LEU A 47 4.38 14.95 11.94
C LEU A 47 3.48 13.96 11.23
N LEU A 48 3.84 12.68 11.18
CA LEU A 48 3.01 11.64 10.54
C LEU A 48 1.61 11.62 11.15
N VAL A 49 1.49 11.63 12.48
CA VAL A 49 0.19 11.63 13.18
C VAL A 49 -0.69 12.81 12.76
N ASN A 50 -0.11 13.99 12.54
CA ASN A 50 -0.85 15.17 12.07
C ASN A 50 -1.42 15.03 10.65
N PHE A 51 -0.83 14.15 9.83
CA PHE A 51 -1.25 13.91 8.44
C PHE A 51 -2.04 12.61 8.28
N VAL A 52 -2.50 12.00 9.37
CA VAL A 52 -3.28 10.75 9.34
C VAL A 52 -4.71 10.98 9.85
N SER A 53 -5.69 10.31 9.26
CA SER A 53 -7.08 10.41 9.73
C SER A 53 -7.29 9.69 11.08
N PRO A 54 -8.28 10.11 11.91
CA PRO A 54 -8.53 9.50 13.22
C PRO A 54 -8.74 7.98 13.19
N ARG A 55 -9.31 7.47 12.08
CA ARG A 55 -9.54 6.03 11.88
C ARG A 55 -8.23 5.26 11.83
N ILE A 56 -7.28 5.75 11.04
CA ILE A 56 -5.97 5.14 10.89
C ILE A 56 -5.12 5.37 12.15
N TYR A 57 -5.27 6.53 12.80
CA TYR A 57 -4.61 6.82 14.07
C TYR A 57 -4.91 5.75 15.14
N SER A 58 -6.16 5.28 15.22
CA SER A 58 -6.55 4.23 16.17
C SER A 58 -5.73 2.94 16.02
N SER A 59 -5.25 2.64 14.80
CA SER A 59 -4.45 1.45 14.50
C SER A 59 -2.96 1.63 14.78
N ILE A 60 -2.47 2.87 14.90
CA ILE A 60 -1.05 3.20 15.12
C ILE A 60 -0.78 3.83 16.49
N ALA A 61 -1.82 4.09 17.29
CA ALA A 61 -1.69 4.73 18.61
C ALA A 61 -0.79 3.95 19.59
N GLY A 62 -0.68 2.63 19.42
CA GLY A 62 0.19 1.78 20.24
C GLY A 62 1.66 1.76 19.82
N SER A 63 2.01 2.34 18.67
CA SER A 63 3.37 2.27 18.12
C SER A 63 4.27 3.33 18.75
N CYS A 64 5.46 2.94 19.22
CA CYS A 64 6.38 3.83 19.92
C CYS A 64 7.27 4.62 18.95
N THR A 65 7.78 3.96 17.91
CA THR A 65 8.71 4.57 16.95
C THR A 65 8.06 4.88 15.60
N TYR A 66 8.71 5.73 14.80
CA TYR A 66 8.30 6.01 13.42
C TYR A 66 8.26 4.74 12.56
N GLU A 67 9.29 3.89 12.69
CA GLU A 67 9.38 2.63 11.94
C GLU A 67 8.24 1.67 12.28
N ASP A 68 7.88 1.56 13.56
CA ASP A 68 6.75 0.73 13.99
C ASP A 68 5.43 1.22 13.37
N VAL A 69 5.24 2.55 13.33
CA VAL A 69 4.05 3.15 12.70
C VAL A 69 3.99 2.83 11.22
N ILE A 70 5.10 2.99 10.49
CA ILE A 70 5.17 2.66 9.05
C ILE A 70 4.90 1.17 8.83
N GLN A 71 5.46 0.29 9.67
CA GLN A 71 5.23 -1.14 9.55
C GLN A 71 3.77 -1.52 9.83
N SER A 72 3.12 -0.90 10.81
CA SER A 72 1.69 -1.08 11.06
C SER A 72 0.85 -0.61 9.88
N LEU A 73 1.14 0.56 9.31
CA LEU A 73 0.43 1.09 8.14
C LEU A 73 0.64 0.20 6.92
N LYS A 74 1.86 -0.28 6.70
CA LYS A 74 2.17 -1.23 5.63
C LYS A 74 1.35 -2.50 5.77
N SER A 75 1.22 -3.06 6.97
CA SER A 75 0.37 -4.24 7.23
C SER A 75 -1.12 -3.99 6.95
N ILE A 76 -1.61 -2.77 7.19
CA ILE A 76 -3.02 -2.41 6.96
C ILE A 76 -3.32 -2.22 5.48
N PHE A 77 -2.43 -1.55 4.74
CA PHE A 77 -2.65 -1.15 3.34
C PHE A 77 -2.07 -2.12 2.31
N GLU A 78 -1.01 -2.83 2.66
CA GLU A 78 -0.44 -3.92 1.87
C GLU A 78 -0.90 -5.23 2.46
N LYS A 79 -2.15 -5.62 2.14
CA LYS A 79 -2.63 -6.95 2.48
C LYS A 79 -1.69 -7.98 1.85
N PRO A 80 -1.09 -8.90 2.64
CA PRO A 80 -0.29 -9.96 2.06
C PRO A 80 -1.19 -10.75 1.12
N VAL A 81 -0.72 -10.96 -0.12
CA VAL A 81 -1.45 -11.81 -1.05
C VAL A 81 -1.54 -13.18 -0.40
N ASN A 82 -2.74 -13.73 -0.25
CA ASN A 82 -2.89 -15.10 0.19
C ASN A 82 -2.38 -16.00 -0.94
N GLU A 83 -1.10 -16.38 -0.85
CA GLU A 83 -0.41 -17.16 -1.87
C GLU A 83 -1.13 -18.48 -2.17
N ILE A 84 -1.72 -19.11 -1.14
CA ILE A 84 -2.48 -20.37 -1.30
C ILE A 84 -3.70 -20.11 -2.17
N TYR A 85 -4.43 -19.03 -1.92
CA TYR A 85 -5.58 -18.64 -2.71
C TYR A 85 -5.20 -18.24 -4.14
N ALA A 86 -4.11 -17.48 -4.32
CA ALA A 86 -3.60 -17.10 -5.64
C ALA A 86 -3.17 -18.33 -6.47
N ARG A 87 -2.43 -19.28 -5.88
CA ARG A 87 -2.08 -20.56 -6.51
C ARG A 87 -3.31 -21.37 -6.87
N HIS A 88 -4.30 -21.44 -5.98
CA HIS A 88 -5.54 -22.14 -6.25
C HIS A 88 -6.28 -21.53 -7.45
N LEU A 89 -6.36 -20.19 -7.52
CA LEU A 89 -7.00 -19.48 -8.62
C LEU A 89 -6.29 -19.75 -9.96
N LEU A 90 -4.96 -19.74 -9.97
CA LEU A 90 -4.15 -20.08 -11.15
C LEU A 90 -4.37 -21.53 -11.58
N ALA A 91 -4.32 -22.47 -10.63
CA ALA A 91 -4.44 -23.91 -10.91
C ALA A 91 -5.85 -24.32 -11.38
N THR A 92 -6.88 -23.60 -10.94
CA THR A 92 -8.28 -23.88 -11.29
C THR A 92 -8.80 -23.10 -12.50
N ARG A 93 -8.04 -22.12 -13.00
CA ARG A 93 -8.43 -21.32 -14.17
C ARG A 93 -8.42 -22.17 -15.44
N LYS A 94 -9.62 -22.44 -15.97
CA LYS A 94 -9.86 -23.10 -17.26
C LYS A 94 -10.28 -22.08 -18.30
N GLN A 95 -9.92 -22.28 -19.57
CA GLN A 95 -10.37 -21.42 -20.67
C GLN A 95 -11.90 -21.40 -20.73
N LEU A 96 -12.48 -20.20 -20.81
CA LEU A 96 -13.93 -20.04 -20.88
C LEU A 96 -14.45 -20.32 -22.30
N GLN A 97 -15.71 -20.72 -22.40
CA GLN A 97 -16.34 -20.95 -23.70
C GLN A 97 -16.49 -19.62 -24.45
N GLY A 98 -15.81 -19.48 -25.60
CA GLY A 98 -15.79 -18.25 -26.39
C GLY A 98 -14.64 -17.30 -26.07
N GLU A 99 -13.77 -17.61 -25.09
CA GLU A 99 -12.54 -16.88 -24.82
C GLU A 99 -11.45 -17.27 -25.82
N SER A 100 -10.79 -16.28 -26.43
CA SER A 100 -9.66 -16.55 -27.33
C SER A 100 -8.44 -17.06 -26.54
N LEU A 101 -7.53 -17.77 -27.22
CA LEU A 101 -6.30 -18.26 -26.59
C LEU A 101 -5.46 -17.10 -26.01
N ASP A 102 -5.39 -15.97 -26.71
CA ASP A 102 -4.62 -14.79 -26.27
C ASP A 102 -5.23 -14.10 -25.05
N GLU A 103 -6.55 -14.07 -24.93
CA GLU A 103 -7.24 -13.58 -23.72
C GLU A 103 -6.98 -14.51 -22.52
N PHE A 104 -7.05 -15.82 -22.75
CA PHE A 104 -6.75 -16.81 -21.73
C PHE A 104 -5.31 -16.71 -21.23
N LEU A 105 -4.34 -16.57 -22.14
CA LEU A 105 -2.93 -16.38 -21.80
C LEU A 105 -2.69 -15.07 -21.05
N ARG A 106 -3.33 -13.96 -21.45
CA ARG A 106 -3.25 -12.69 -20.72
C ARG A 106 -3.81 -12.82 -19.30
N ALA A 107 -4.95 -13.49 -19.13
CA ALA A 107 -5.55 -13.72 -17.83
C ALA A 107 -4.66 -14.59 -16.94
N LEU A 108 -4.09 -15.68 -17.49
CA LEU A 108 -3.15 -16.54 -16.76
C LEU A 108 -1.89 -15.78 -16.33
N ASN A 109 -1.32 -14.96 -17.22
CA ASN A 109 -0.16 -14.13 -16.88
C ASN A 109 -0.47 -13.13 -15.77
N ALA A 110 -1.65 -12.49 -15.78
CA ALA A 110 -2.06 -11.59 -14.70
C ALA A 110 -2.18 -12.33 -13.35
N LEU A 111 -2.72 -13.54 -13.34
CA LEU A 111 -2.80 -14.39 -12.14
C LEU A 111 -1.42 -14.87 -11.67
N ALA A 112 -0.53 -15.17 -12.61
CA ALA A 112 0.85 -15.57 -12.32
C ALA A 112 1.67 -14.42 -11.72
N VAL A 113 1.45 -13.17 -12.13
CA VAL A 113 2.09 -11.99 -11.51
C VAL A 113 1.56 -11.76 -10.09
N ALA A 114 0.27 -12.02 -9.84
CA ALA A 114 -0.31 -11.86 -8.50
C ALA A 114 0.18 -12.93 -7.51
N CYS A 115 0.54 -14.11 -8.00
CA CYS A 115 1.22 -15.13 -7.21
C CYS A 115 2.72 -14.80 -7.23
N ASP A 116 3.28 -14.19 -6.18
CA ASP A 116 4.73 -13.97 -6.01
C ASP A 116 5.46 -15.33 -6.02
N CYS A 117 5.57 -15.97 -7.18
CA CYS A 117 6.14 -17.29 -7.39
C CYS A 117 7.64 -17.19 -7.20
N LYS A 118 8.09 -17.09 -5.95
CA LYS A 118 9.47 -17.40 -5.59
C LYS A 118 9.61 -18.90 -5.78
N ALA A 119 10.31 -19.26 -6.86
CA ALA A 119 10.74 -20.63 -7.16
C ALA A 119 11.70 -21.14 -6.07
#